data_AF-A0A3S4II60-F1
#
_entry.id   AF-A0A3S4II60-F1
#
_cell.length_a   1.000
_cell.length_b   1.000
_cell.length_c   1.000
_cell.angle_alpha   90.00
_cell.angle_beta   90.00
_cell.angle_gamma   90.00
#
_symmetry.space_group_name_H-M   'P 1'
#
loop_
_entity.id
_entity.type
_entity.pdbx_description
1 polymer ?
#
loop_
_entity_poly.entity_id
_entity_poly.type
_entity_poly.pdbx_seq_one_letter_code
_entity_poly.pdbx_strand_id
1 'polypeptide(L)' 'MKQTVYTASPESQQIHVWSLNHDGSLKLVQVVDVPGQVQPMVVSPDKRYLYVGVRPEVPACWLTVLRRMTAR' A
#
# COMPACT_ATOMS: atom_id res chain seq x y z
N MET A 1 -22.13 -4.27 14.55
CA MET A 1 -20.77 -3.67 14.56
C MET A 1 -20.35 -3.41 13.12
N LYS A 2 -19.63 -2.32 12.83
CA LYS A 2 -19.08 -2.08 11.49
C LYS A 2 -17.64 -2.61 11.44
N GLN A 3 -17.36 -3.55 10.56
CA GLN A 3 -16.04 -4.12 10.34
C GLN A 3 -15.56 -3.75 8.94
N THR A 4 -14.26 -3.47 8.82
CA THR A 4 -13.62 -3.11 7.55
C THR A 4 -12.39 -3.98 7.39
N VAL A 5 -12.25 -4.58 6.23
CA VAL A 5 -11.16 -5.49 5.88
C VAL A 5 -10.28 -4.81 4.85
N TYR A 6 -8.97 -4.81 5.10
CA TYR A 6 -7.97 -4.27 4.19
C TYR A 6 -7.17 -5.43 3.62
N THR A 7 -7.11 -5.54 2.30
CA THR A 7 -6.33 -6.58 1.62
C THR A 7 -5.32 -5.94 0.69
N ALA A 8 -4.06 -6.31 0.86
CA ALA A 8 -2.98 -5.93 -0.05
C ALA A 8 -2.92 -6.92 -1.22
N SER A 9 -2.81 -6.39 -2.43
CA SER A 9 -2.55 -7.15 -3.65
C SER A 9 -1.19 -6.69 -4.19
N PRO A 10 -0.08 -7.33 -3.79
CA PRO A 10 1.27 -6.88 -4.18
C PRO A 10 1.50 -6.91 -5.68
N GLU A 11 0.94 -7.89 -6.38
CA GLU A 11 1.09 -8.05 -7.83
C GLU A 11 0.43 -6.93 -8.63
N SER A 12 -0.70 -6.41 -8.14
CA SER A 12 -1.42 -5.29 -8.77
C SER A 12 -1.10 -3.94 -8.13
N GLN A 13 -0.21 -3.90 -7.14
CA GLN A 13 0.17 -2.69 -6.40
C GLN A 13 -1.05 -1.92 -5.86
N GLN A 14 -2.02 -2.65 -5.31
CA GLN A 14 -3.29 -2.08 -4.83
C GLN A 14 -3.64 -2.53 -3.43
N ILE A 15 -4.37 -1.67 -2.74
CA ILE A 15 -5.05 -1.99 -1.48
C ILE A 15 -6.55 -1.93 -1.73
N HIS A 16 -7.22 -3.05 -1.48
CA HIS A 16 -8.67 -3.13 -1.53
C HIS A 16 -9.25 -2.97 -0.13
N VAL A 17 -10.24 -2.08 -0.02
CA VAL A 17 -10.97 -1.79 1.22
C VAL A 17 -12.37 -2.38 1.10
N TRP A 18 -12.70 -3.29 2.01
CA TRP A 18 -13.97 -3.99 2.03
C TRP A 18 -14.76 -3.65 3.29
N SER A 19 -16.06 -3.43 3.16
CA SER A 19 -16.99 -3.40 4.27
C SER A 19 -17.50 -4.82 4.49
N LEU A 20 -17.33 -5.34 5.71
CA LEU A 20 -17.88 -6.63 6.12
C LEU A 20 -19.26 -6.40 6.74
N ASN A 21 -20.27 -6.95 6.08
CA ASN A 21 -21.65 -6.90 6.53
C ASN A 21 -21.93 -7.97 7.59
N HIS A 22 -23.05 -7.83 8.30
CA HIS A 22 -23.42 -8.78 9.38
C HIS A 22 -23.74 -10.18 8.85
N ASP A 23 -24.16 -10.30 7.60
CA ASP A 23 -24.40 -11.57 6.92
C ASP A 23 -23.10 -12.25 6.43
N GLY A 24 -21.93 -11.63 6.66
CA GLY A 24 -20.63 -12.12 6.20
C GLY A 24 -20.29 -11.70 4.77
N SER A 25 -21.18 -10.97 4.08
CA SER A 25 -20.87 -10.48 2.73
C SER A 25 -19.84 -9.36 2.77
N LEU A 26 -18.93 -9.38 1.78
CA LEU A 26 -17.93 -8.33 1.58
C LEU A 26 -18.39 -7.40 0.46
N LYS A 27 -18.46 -6.12 0.76
CA LYS A 27 -18.72 -5.08 -0.23
C LYS A 27 -17.45 -4.27 -0.48
N LEU A 28 -16.99 -4.22 -1.73
CA LEU A 28 -15.88 -3.35 -2.10
C LEU A 28 -16.28 -1.89 -1.89
N VAL A 29 -15.50 -1.18 -1.08
CA VAL A 29 -15.72 0.23 -0.75
C VAL A 29 -14.79 1.11 -1.56
N GLN A 30 -13.52 0.71 -1.63
CA GLN A 30 -12.47 1.51 -2.26
C GLN A 30 -11.33 0.64 -2.75
N VAL A 31 -10.68 1.10 -3.82
CA VAL A 31 -9.37 0.61 -4.27
C VAL A 31 -8.40 1.77 -4.19
N VAL A 32 -7.21 1.52 -3.65
CA VAL A 32 -6.14 2.50 -3.50
C VAL A 32 -4.91 1.98 -4.23
N ASP A 33 -4.46 2.70 -5.25
CA ASP A 33 -3.20 2.43 -5.92
C ASP A 33 -2.02 2.91 -5.06
N VAL A 34 -0.93 2.14 -5.06
CA VAL A 34 0.24 2.40 -4.23
C VAL A 34 1.51 2.19 -5.03
N PRO A 35 2.58 2.96 -4.78
CA PRO A 35 3.78 2.96 -5.62
C PRO A 35 4.74 1.80 -5.23
N GLY A 36 4.30 0.56 -5.41
CA GLY A 36 5.10 -0.64 -5.20
C GLY A 36 4.39 -1.77 -4.45
N GLN A 37 5.16 -2.76 -4.00
CA GLN A 37 4.63 -3.94 -3.33
C GLN A 37 4.27 -3.63 -1.87
N VAL A 38 3.03 -3.94 -1.51
CA VAL A 38 2.41 -3.59 -0.23
C VAL A 38 2.56 -4.75 0.75
N GLN A 39 3.52 -4.65 1.67
CA GLN A 39 3.66 -5.54 2.84
C GLN A 39 4.83 -5.08 3.71
N PRO A 40 4.68 -5.03 5.06
CA PRO A 40 3.49 -5.37 5.87
C PRO A 40 2.48 -4.22 6.04
N MET A 41 1.27 -4.53 6.51
CA MET A 41 0.24 -3.54 6.88
C MET A 41 -0.13 -3.65 8.37
N VAL A 42 -0.37 -2.53 9.05
CA VAL A 42 -0.82 -2.49 10.44
C VAL A 42 -1.82 -1.36 10.67
N VAL A 43 -2.92 -1.67 11.35
CA VAL A 43 -3.92 -0.67 11.75
C VAL A 43 -3.45 0.00 13.04
N SER A 44 -3.51 1.32 13.07
CA SER A 44 -3.27 2.11 14.28
C SER A 44 -4.18 1.67 15.44
N PRO A 45 -3.74 1.73 16.70
CA PRO A 45 -4.57 1.37 17.86
C PRO A 45 -5.85 2.22 17.95
N ASP A 46 -5.79 3.48 17.52
CA ASP A 46 -6.92 4.40 17.47
C ASP A 46 -7.81 4.22 16.21
N LYS A 47 -7.44 3.30 15.32
CA LYS A 47 -8.14 2.93 14.07
C LYS A 47 -8.33 4.08 13.08
N ARG A 48 -7.57 5.18 13.22
CA ARG A 48 -7.65 6.33 12.30
C ARG A 48 -6.76 6.18 11.08
N TYR A 49 -5.67 5.42 11.22
CA TYR A 49 -4.65 5.24 10.19
C TYR A 49 -4.38 3.76 9.92
N LEU A 50 -4.10 3.46 8.65
CA LEU A 50 -3.51 2.20 8.20
C LEU A 50 -2.07 2.51 7.79
N TYR A 51 -1.10 1.96 8.51
CA TYR A 51 0.31 2.05 8.15
C TYR A 51 0.67 0.91 7.21
N VAL A 52 1.35 1.26 6.13
CA VAL A 52 1.67 0.35 5.04
C VAL A 52 3.15 0.48 4.71
N GLY A 53 3.89 -0.62 4.82
CA GLY A 53 5.22 -0.73 4.26
C GLY A 53 5.14 -0.98 2.76
N VAL A 54 5.74 -0.09 1.98
CA VAL A 54 5.85 -0.23 0.52
C VAL A 54 7.27 -0.61 0.18
N ARG A 55 7.45 -1.76 -0.48
CA ARG A 55 8.71 -2.17 -1.06
C ARG A 55 8.76 -1.70 -2.52
N PRO A 56 9.73 -0.84 -2.88
CA PRO A 56 9.95 -0.53 -4.29
C PRO A 56 10.35 -1.81 -5.04
N GLU A 57 9.81 -2.00 -6.23
CA GLU A 57 10.09 -3.17 -7.08
C GLU A 57 11.51 -3.16 -7.64
N VAL A 58 12.19 -2.02 -7.57
CA VAL A 58 13.59 -1.90 -7.93
C VAL A 58 14.40 -2.30 -6.70
N PRO A 59 15.06 -3.49 -6.66
CA PRO A 59 16.16 -3.68 -5.71
C PRO A 59 17.14 -2.57 -6.06
N ALA A 60 17.42 -1.68 -5.12
CA ALA A 60 18.31 -0.54 -5.33
C ALA A 60 19.59 -1.01 -6.04
N CYS A 61 19.59 -0.88 -7.37
CA CYS A 61 20.77 -0.97 -8.17
C CYS A 61 21.46 0.33 -7.86
N TRP A 62 22.48 0.23 -7.01
CA TRP A 62 23.38 1.29 -6.65
C TRP A 62 24.05 1.83 -7.92
N LEU A 63 23.42 2.75 -8.63
CA LEU A 63 24.10 3.70 -9.50
C LEU A 63 23.16 4.83 -9.89
N THR A 64 23.19 5.90 -9.11
CA THR A 64 23.04 7.23 -9.71
C THR A 64 24.26 8.01 -9.26
N VAL A 65 25.36 7.82 -10.01
CA VAL A 65 26.42 8.84 -10.04
C VAL A 65 25.73 10.11 -10.49
N LEU A 66 25.68 11.11 -9.60
CA LEU A 66 25.31 12.48 -9.91
C LEU A 66 26.04 12.89 -11.19
N ARG A 67 25.29 13.17 -12.25
CA ARG A 67 25.83 13.89 -13.40
C ARG A 67 26.19 15.29 -12.90
N ARG A 68 27.47 15.52 -12.60
CA ARG A 68 28.00 16.86 -12.33
C ARG A 68 27.93 17.62 -13.65
N MET A 69 26.88 18.42 -13.83
CA MET A 69 26.95 19.56 -14.76
C MET A 69 27.88 20.58 -14.12
N THR A 70 29.16 20.55 -14.49
CA THR A 70 30.00 21.74 -14.43
C THR A 70 30.19 22.22 -15.86
N ALA A 71 29.50 23.30 -16.17
CA ALA A 71 29.79 24.13 -17.33
C ALA A 71 31.23 24.66 -17.22
N ARG A 72 32.01 24.45 -18.28
CA ARG A 72 33.09 25.31 -18.74
C ARG A 72 33.07 25.31 -20.25
#